data_AF-A0A4U6VKX8-F1
#
_entry.id   AF-A0A4U6VKX8-F1
#
_cell.length_a   1.000
_cell.length_b   1.000
_cell.length_c   1.000
_cell.angle_alpha   90.00
_cell.angle_beta   90.00
_cell.angle_gamma   90.00
#
_symmetry.space_group_name_H-M   'P 1'
#
loop_
_entity.id
_entity.type
_entity.pdbx_description
1 polymer ?
#
loop_
_entity_poly.entity_id
_entity_poly.type
_entity_poly.pdbx_seq_one_letter_code
_entity_poly.pdbx_strand_id
1 'polypeptide(L)'
;MAADWLSARRAWEKWATKHVGPSGKQVQAALLLNYDPSGPSRLLPVIAEQEGTQLTAIDMQPFLDFVKRGNLQTEFFSIRPNQFMFCRFGHLNP
;
A
#
# COMPACT_ATOMS: atom_id res chain seq x y z
N MET A 1 -14.68 15.77 8.44
CA MET A 1 -13.27 15.30 8.35
C MET A 1 -12.94 14.17 9.32
N ALA A 2 -13.05 14.29 10.65
CA ALA A 2 -12.76 13.16 11.56
C ALA A 2 -13.76 11.98 11.44
N ALA A 3 -15.04 12.29 11.21
CA ALA A 3 -16.10 11.28 11.02
C ALA A 3 -15.95 10.46 9.72
N ASP A 4 -15.33 11.05 8.70
CA ASP A 4 -15.19 10.44 7.36
C ASP A 4 -14.13 9.33 7.39
N TRP A 5 -13.00 9.58 8.09
CA TRP A 5 -11.92 8.60 8.20
C TRP A 5 -12.26 7.39 9.06
N LEU A 6 -13.03 7.60 10.15
CA LEU A 6 -13.52 6.49 10.97
C LEU A 6 -14.46 5.57 10.17
N SER A 7 -15.29 6.17 9.30
CA SER A 7 -16.20 5.43 8.43
C SER A 7 -15.45 4.66 7.35
N ALA A 8 -14.42 5.28 6.74
CA ALA A 8 -13.54 4.63 5.78
C ALA A 8 -12.80 3.43 6.38
N ARG A 9 -12.31 3.55 7.62
CA ARG A 9 -11.66 2.44 8.34
C ARG A 9 -12.61 1.26 8.60
N ARG A 10 -13.83 1.53 9.05
CA ARG A 10 -14.85 0.48 9.24
C ARG A 10 -15.24 -0.21 7.93
N ALA A 11 -15.34 0.56 6.85
CA ALA A 11 -15.60 0.00 5.52
C ALA A 11 -14.43 -0.89 5.05
N TRP A 12 -13.19 -0.44 5.27
CA TRP A 12 -11.99 -1.21 5.00
C TRP A 12 -11.98 -2.54 5.76
N GLU A 13 -12.21 -2.55 7.07
CA GLU A 13 -12.20 -3.78 7.88
C GLU A 13 -13.22 -4.82 7.38
N LYS A 14 -14.43 -4.37 7.03
CA LYS A 14 -15.47 -5.24 6.43
C LYS A 14 -15.10 -5.78 5.06
N TRP A 15 -14.37 -5.00 4.26
CA TRP A 15 -13.92 -5.41 2.93
C TRP A 15 -12.72 -6.36 3.03
N ALA A 16 -11.71 -6.00 3.83
CA ALA A 16 -10.47 -6.75 3.97
C ALA A 16 -10.72 -8.19 4.45
N THR A 17 -11.60 -8.37 5.42
CA THR A 17 -11.97 -9.71 5.94
C THR A 17 -12.53 -10.66 4.86
N LYS A 18 -13.15 -10.13 3.80
CA LYS A 18 -13.76 -10.92 2.72
C LYS A 18 -12.87 -11.07 1.49
N HIS A 19 -11.94 -10.13 1.28
CA HIS A 19 -11.25 -9.97 0.01
C HIS A 19 -9.73 -10.04 0.11
N VAL A 20 -9.16 -9.92 1.31
CA VAL A 20 -7.71 -10.04 1.55
C VAL A 20 -7.40 -11.46 2.03
N GLY A 21 -6.77 -12.26 1.17
CA GLY A 21 -6.45 -13.67 1.42
C GLY A 21 -7.59 -14.71 1.41
N PRO A 22 -8.72 -14.53 0.68
CA PRO A 22 -9.86 -15.45 0.73
C PRO A 22 -9.59 -16.83 0.09
N SER A 23 -8.51 -16.97 -0.69
CA SER A 23 -8.19 -18.16 -1.50
C SER A 23 -7.29 -19.19 -0.78
N GLY A 24 -7.23 -19.16 0.57
CA GLY A 24 -6.37 -20.04 1.36
C GLY A 24 -4.88 -19.64 1.37
N LYS A 25 -4.50 -18.57 0.65
CA LYS A 25 -3.17 -17.95 0.74
C LYS A 25 -3.29 -16.66 1.53
N GLN A 26 -2.70 -16.63 2.72
CA GLN A 26 -2.63 -15.43 3.54
C GLN A 26 -1.66 -14.44 2.88
N VAL A 27 -2.08 -13.18 2.75
CA VAL A 27 -1.16 -12.09 2.45
C VAL A 27 -0.36 -11.74 3.69
N GLN A 28 0.85 -11.21 3.53
CA GLN A 28 1.66 -10.78 4.67
C GLN A 28 1.15 -9.48 5.32
N ALA A 29 0.50 -8.62 4.53
CA ALA A 29 -0.11 -7.37 4.98
C ALA A 29 -1.07 -6.85 3.91
N ALA A 30 -2.03 -6.02 4.31
CA ALA A 30 -2.82 -5.18 3.41
C ALA A 30 -2.99 -3.78 3.99
N LEU A 31 -2.96 -2.77 3.12
CA LEU A 31 -3.06 -1.36 3.48
C LEU A 31 -4.02 -0.63 2.55
N LEU A 32 -4.69 0.40 3.09
CA LEU A 32 -5.43 1.40 2.34
C LEU A 32 -4.70 2.74 2.45
N LEU A 33 -4.31 3.31 1.31
CA LEU A 33 -3.52 4.55 1.23
C LEU A 33 -4.34 5.67 0.55
N ASN A 34 -4.41 6.84 1.17
CA ASN A 34 -4.92 8.11 0.62
C ASN A 34 -3.81 8.92 -0.06
N TYR A 35 -3.17 8.36 -1.07
CA TYR A 35 -1.99 9.00 -1.65
C TYR A 35 -2.36 10.20 -2.53
N ASP A 36 -1.95 11.39 -2.10
CA ASP A 36 -1.97 12.62 -2.90
C ASP A 36 -0.53 13.00 -3.33
N PRO A 37 -0.16 12.87 -4.61
CA PRO A 37 1.18 13.23 -5.09
C PRO A 37 1.49 14.72 -5.00
N SER A 38 0.48 15.59 -4.89
CA SER A 38 0.63 17.04 -4.77
C SER A 38 0.54 17.52 -3.32
N GLY A 39 0.17 16.63 -2.39
CA GLY A 39 -0.04 16.94 -0.99
C GLY A 39 1.27 17.08 -0.18
N PRO A 40 1.26 17.82 0.94
CA PRO A 40 2.45 18.00 1.78
C PRO A 40 2.96 16.67 2.32
N SER A 41 4.23 16.35 2.01
CA SER A 41 4.88 15.04 2.16
C SER A 41 5.05 14.47 3.59
N ARG A 42 4.53 15.13 4.64
CA ARG A 42 4.99 14.89 6.02
C ARG A 42 4.29 13.74 6.76
N LEU A 43 3.14 13.28 6.29
CA LEU A 43 2.42 12.17 6.91
C LEU A 43 2.15 11.10 5.86
N LEU A 44 2.41 9.85 6.22
CA LEU A 44 2.07 8.74 5.36
C LEU A 44 0.56 8.67 5.20
N PRO A 45 0.07 8.50 3.98
CA PRO A 45 -1.34 8.56 3.70
C PRO A 45 -2.09 7.29 4.14
N VAL A 46 -1.71 6.62 5.22
CA VAL A 46 -2.37 5.37 5.60
C VAL A 46 -3.75 5.68 6.19
N ILE A 47 -4.82 5.27 5.47
CA ILE A 47 -6.21 5.36 5.95
C ILE A 47 -6.49 4.22 6.91
N ALA A 48 -6.05 3.00 6.56
CA ALA A 48 -6.29 1.80 7.34
C ALA A 48 -5.28 0.70 6.99
N GLU A 49 -5.06 -0.18 7.95
CA GLU A 49 -4.18 -1.33 7.84
C GLU A 49 -4.96 -2.58 8.22
N GLN A 50 -4.56 -3.74 7.68
CA GLN A 50 -5.06 -5.01 8.18
C GLN A 50 -4.60 -5.22 9.64
N GLU A 51 -5.52 -5.67 10.49
CA GLU A 51 -5.20 -6.02 11.88
C GLU A 51 -4.06 -7.06 11.93
N GLY A 52 -3.10 -6.85 12.83
CA GLY A 52 -1.94 -7.74 13.01
C GLY A 52 -0.80 -7.53 12.01
N THR A 53 -0.88 -6.52 11.13
CA THR A 53 0.27 -6.15 10.29
C THR A 53 1.45 -5.70 11.13
N GLN A 54 2.66 -6.08 10.74
CA GLN A 54 3.92 -5.58 11.31
C GLN A 54 4.54 -4.46 10.46
N LEU A 55 3.82 -4.03 9.43
CA LEU A 55 4.31 -3.06 8.48
C LEU A 55 4.18 -1.66 9.06
N THR A 56 5.30 -0.96 9.20
CA THR A 56 5.30 0.39 9.75
C THR A 56 5.26 1.44 8.65
N ALA A 57 4.96 2.65 9.09
CA ALA A 57 5.16 3.87 8.35
C ALA A 57 6.51 3.92 7.59
N ILE A 58 7.60 3.70 8.32
CA ILE A 58 8.98 3.81 7.81
C ILE A 58 9.24 2.77 6.72
N ASP A 59 8.69 1.57 6.88
CA ASP A 59 8.86 0.48 5.91
C ASP A 59 8.23 0.79 4.54
N MET A 60 7.23 1.68 4.52
CA MET A 60 6.50 2.06 3.30
C MET A 60 7.04 3.33 2.63
N GLN A 61 7.90 4.09 3.31
CA GLN A 61 8.46 5.32 2.76
C GLN A 61 9.22 5.10 1.43
N PRO A 62 10.11 4.08 1.30
CA PRO A 62 10.83 3.86 0.04
C PRO A 62 9.91 3.54 -1.13
N PHE A 63 8.82 2.80 -0.88
CA PHE A 63 7.79 2.52 -1.88
C PHE A 63 7.07 3.79 -2.33
N LEU A 64 6.67 4.66 -1.40
CA LEU A 64 5.97 5.89 -1.75
C LEU A 64 6.88 6.89 -2.46
N ASP A 65 8.15 6.99 -2.06
CA ASP A 65 9.14 7.80 -2.76
C ASP A 65 9.37 7.28 -4.19
N PHE A 66 9.38 5.95 -4.37
CA PHE A 66 9.42 5.31 -5.67
C PHE A 66 8.20 5.68 -6.54
N VAL A 67 6.98 5.63 -5.99
CA VAL A 67 5.75 6.06 -6.71
C VAL A 67 5.81 7.56 -7.06
N LYS A 68 6.29 8.41 -6.15
CA LYS A 68 6.45 9.87 -6.37
C LYS A 68 7.39 10.19 -7.53
N ARG A 69 8.49 9.45 -7.66
CA ARG A 69 9.47 9.66 -8.74
C ARG A 69 8.91 9.33 -10.12
N GLY A 70 7.87 8.49 -10.20
CA GLY A 70 7.20 8.15 -11.47
C GLY A 70 8.04 7.34 -12.47
N ASN A 71 9.30 7.01 -12.15
CA ASN A 71 10.22 6.33 -13.06
C ASN A 71 10.21 4.80 -12.86
N LEU A 72 9.05 4.20 -13.11
CA LEU A 72 8.73 2.83 -12.70
C LEU A 72 9.51 1.74 -13.49
N GLN A 73 10.13 2.07 -14.62
CA GLN A 73 10.61 1.07 -15.60
C GLN A 73 11.95 0.40 -15.25
N THR A 74 12.76 0.98 -14.35
CA THR A 74 14.13 0.49 -14.06
C THR A 74 14.50 0.49 -12.58
N GLU A 75 13.61 0.96 -11.70
CA GLU A 75 13.91 1.15 -10.29
C GLU A 75 13.33 0.03 -9.42
N PHE A 76 14.08 -0.31 -8.38
CA PHE A 76 13.63 -1.16 -7.29
C PHE A 76 13.12 -0.29 -6.15
N PHE A 77 12.21 -0.82 -5.34
CA PHE A 77 11.85 -0.23 -4.06
C PHE A 77 11.99 -1.28 -2.96
N SER A 78 12.17 -0.81 -1.73
CA SER A 78 12.26 -1.70 -0.57
C SER A 78 10.98 -1.62 0.26
N ILE A 79 10.56 -2.77 0.78
CA ILE A 79 9.58 -2.87 1.87
C ILE A 79 10.19 -3.77 2.93
N ARG A 80 10.47 -3.20 4.12
CA ARG A 80 11.31 -3.84 5.15
C ARG A 80 12.68 -4.26 4.55
N PRO A 81 13.35 -5.39 4.90
CA PRO A 81 14.64 -5.72 4.29
C PRO A 81 14.50 -6.31 2.86
N ASN A 82 13.28 -6.44 2.34
CA ASN A 82 13.05 -7.03 1.03
C ASN A 82 13.07 -5.96 -0.07
N GLN A 83 13.75 -6.26 -1.17
CA GLN A 83 13.77 -5.43 -2.37
C GLN A 83 12.83 -6.00 -3.43
N PHE A 84 12.04 -5.14 -4.06
CA PHE A 84 11.04 -5.48 -5.06
C PHE A 84 11.35 -4.78 -6.37
N MET A 85 11.21 -5.52 -7.47
CA MET A 85 11.29 -4.99 -8.82
C MET A 85 9.90 -4.59 -9.29
N PHE A 86 9.78 -3.44 -9.95
CA PHE A 86 8.54 -3.09 -10.63
C PHE A 86 8.33 -3.98 -11.85
N CYS A 87 7.12 -4.55 -11.97
CA CYS A 87 6.72 -5.31 -13.13
C CYS A 87 5.41 -4.73 -13.67
N ARG A 88 5.41 -4.29 -14.93
CA ARG A 88 4.21 -3.77 -15.59
C ARG A 88 3.32 -4.94 -16.00
N PHE A 89 2.13 -5.02 -15.41
CA PHE A 89 1.12 -5.95 -15.91
C PHE A 89 0.56 -5.41 -17.23
N GLY A 90 0.70 -6.17 -18.33
CA GLY A 90 0.09 -5.83 -19.63
C GLY A 90 1.00 -5.78 -20.85
N HIS A 91 2.29 -6.11 -20.76
CA HIS A 91 3.16 -6.30 -21.95
C HIS A 91 3.74 -7.72 -22.02
N LEU A 92 2.88 -8.71 -21.79
CA LEU A 92 3.13 -10.10 -22.18
C LEU A 92 2.12 -10.43 -23.29
N ASN A 93 2.45 -10.03 -24.52
CA ASN A 93 1.98 -10.73 -25.70
C ASN A 93 3.26 -11.19 -26.41
N PRO A 94 3.42 -12.51 -26.66
CA PRO A 94 4.59 -13.04 -27.36
C PRO A 94 4.71 -12.52 -28.78
#